data_AF-I3KYJ1-F1
#
_entry.id   AF-I3KYJ1-F1
#
_cell.length_a   1.000
_cell.length_b   1.000
_cell.length_c   1.000
_cell.angle_alpha   90.00
_cell.angle_beta   90.00
_cell.angle_gamma   90.00
#
_symmetry.space_group_name_H-M   'P 1'
#
loop_
_entity.id
_entity.type
_entity.pdbx_description
1 polymer ?
#
loop_
_entity_poly.entity_id
_entity_poly.type
_entity_poly.pdbx_seq_one_letter_code
_entity_poly.pdbx_strand_id
1 'polypeptide(L)'
;IGTESCSGRRTPLNDDSKPISYYSLQHGSQVSLLVTEPPLPAPIQVFLKNEKGQLNTYDIQPGETVSNFKNRVESREGVPASQQRLIHESREMQGGKLEDYNVRNHSTIYMTLRLRGG
;
A
#
# COMPACT_ATOMS: atom_id res chain seq x y z
N ILE A 1 12.44 -15.10 -14.16
CA ILE A 1 13.84 -15.51 -13.93
C ILE A 1 13.87 -16.90 -13.30
N GLY A 2 14.45 -17.89 -13.97
CA GLY A 2 14.49 -19.28 -13.49
C GLY A 2 15.87 -19.74 -13.07
N THR A 3 15.87 -20.65 -12.12
CA THR A 3 16.98 -21.20 -11.35
C THR A 3 16.73 -22.68 -11.14
N GLU A 4 17.59 -23.59 -11.58
CA GLU A 4 17.66 -24.90 -10.92
C GLU A 4 19.11 -25.32 -10.72
N SER A 5 19.33 -26.05 -9.63
CA SER A 5 20.63 -26.35 -9.05
C SER A 5 21.01 -27.80 -9.35
N CYS A 6 22.22 -28.04 -9.86
CA CYS A 6 22.93 -29.30 -9.65
C CYS A 6 24.35 -29.11 -9.06
N SER A 7 24.65 -27.94 -8.52
CA SER A 7 25.94 -27.70 -7.85
C SER A 7 25.88 -26.52 -6.88
N GLY A 8 24.80 -26.37 -6.10
CA GLY A 8 24.65 -25.33 -5.06
C GLY A 8 24.81 -23.85 -5.48
N ARG A 9 25.18 -23.57 -6.73
CA ARG A 9 25.55 -22.27 -7.25
C ARG A 9 24.39 -21.73 -8.07
N ARG A 10 23.53 -20.96 -7.40
CA ARG A 10 22.43 -20.23 -8.04
C ARG A 10 23.01 -19.13 -8.92
N THR A 11 22.93 -19.29 -10.23
CA THR A 11 23.32 -18.24 -11.18
C THR A 11 22.03 -17.59 -11.69
N PRO A 12 21.74 -16.32 -11.34
CA PRO A 12 20.57 -15.64 -11.85
C PRO A 12 20.69 -15.46 -13.38
N LEU A 13 19.69 -15.95 -14.10
CA LEU A 13 19.55 -15.77 -15.56
C LEU A 13 18.80 -14.45 -15.82
N ASN A 14 19.45 -13.31 -15.58
CA ASN A 14 18.83 -11.97 -15.68
C ASN A 14 19.35 -11.09 -16.82
N ASP A 15 20.36 -11.55 -17.57
CA ASP A 15 20.95 -10.81 -18.70
C ASP A 15 20.69 -11.55 -20.02
N ASP A 16 19.85 -10.95 -20.87
CA ASP A 16 19.45 -11.48 -22.18
C ASP A 16 20.53 -11.31 -23.28
N SER A 17 21.61 -10.56 -23.00
CA SER A 17 22.72 -10.34 -23.94
C SER A 17 23.77 -11.44 -23.87
N LYS A 18 23.71 -12.34 -22.88
CA LYS A 18 24.64 -13.46 -22.75
C LYS A 18 24.09 -14.75 -23.37
N PRO A 19 24.90 -15.48 -24.16
CA PRO A 19 24.48 -16.77 -24.68
C PRO A 19 24.29 -17.79 -23.55
N ILE A 20 23.41 -18.77 -23.76
CA ILE A 20 23.09 -19.82 -22.79
C ILE A 20 24.33 -20.61 -22.29
N SER A 21 25.37 -20.68 -23.12
CA SER A 21 26.66 -21.27 -22.80
C SER A 21 27.41 -20.53 -21.69
N TYR A 22 27.21 -19.21 -21.56
CA TYR A 22 27.76 -18.39 -20.47
C TYR A 22 27.25 -18.85 -19.11
N TYR A 23 26.00 -19.30 -19.07
CA TYR A 23 25.34 -19.82 -17.87
C TYR A 23 25.62 -21.29 -17.61
N SER A 24 26.52 -21.91 -18.39
CA SER A 24 26.87 -23.34 -18.28
C SER A 24 25.67 -24.29 -18.41
N LEU A 25 24.61 -23.85 -19.10
CA LEU A 25 23.43 -24.65 -19.36
C LEU A 25 23.69 -25.53 -20.59
N GLN A 26 23.54 -26.85 -20.42
CA GLN A 26 23.73 -27.86 -21.47
C GLN A 26 22.41 -28.58 -21.80
N HIS A 27 22.41 -29.36 -22.88
CA HIS A 27 21.27 -30.21 -23.26
C HIS A 27 20.88 -31.13 -22.09
N GLY A 28 19.65 -30.97 -21.56
CA GLY A 28 19.15 -31.67 -20.36
C GLY A 28 19.22 -30.85 -19.06
N SER A 29 19.67 -29.60 -19.09
CA SER A 29 19.66 -28.72 -17.92
C SER A 29 18.24 -28.26 -17.57
N GLN A 30 17.88 -28.33 -16.29
CA GLN A 30 16.59 -27.85 -15.78
C GLN A 30 16.72 -26.41 -15.26
N VAL A 31 15.65 -25.62 -15.45
CA VAL A 31 15.59 -24.22 -15.06
C VAL A 31 14.26 -23.99 -14.32
N SER A 32 14.28 -23.82 -12.99
CA SER A 32 13.04 -23.52 -12.23
C SER A 32 12.79 -22.04 -12.09
N LEU A 33 11.77 -21.53 -12.77
CA LEU A 33 11.29 -20.16 -12.62
C LEU A 33 10.91 -19.84 -11.16
N LEU A 34 11.65 -18.97 -10.47
CA LEU A 34 11.19 -18.36 -9.24
C LEU A 34 10.47 -17.06 -9.60
N VAL A 35 9.13 -17.10 -9.60
CA VAL A 35 8.32 -15.90 -9.72
C VAL A 35 8.33 -15.22 -8.37
N THR A 36 9.20 -14.23 -8.20
CA THR A 36 9.14 -13.36 -7.02
C THR A 36 8.04 -12.34 -7.26
N GLU A 37 6.92 -12.47 -6.56
CA GLU A 37 5.98 -11.36 -6.42
C GLU A 37 6.73 -10.20 -5.74
N PRO A 38 6.75 -8.99 -6.31
CA PRO A 38 7.42 -7.87 -5.66
C PRO A 38 6.82 -7.70 -4.26
N PRO A 39 7.64 -7.43 -3.23
CA PRO A 39 7.12 -7.30 -1.88
C PRO A 39 6.07 -6.18 -1.89
N LEU A 40 4.83 -6.54 -1.55
CA LEU A 40 3.76 -5.57 -1.41
C LEU A 40 4.25 -4.48 -0.46
N PRO A 41 4.12 -3.21 -0.85
CA PRO A 41 4.61 -2.13 -0.02
C PRO A 41 3.88 -2.16 1.33
N ALA A 42 4.65 -2.10 2.42
CA ALA A 42 4.13 -2.32 3.75
C ALA A 42 3.04 -1.30 4.12
N PRO A 43 2.00 -1.70 4.87
CA PRO A 43 1.05 -0.75 5.42
C PRO A 43 1.77 0.29 6.27
N ILE A 44 1.35 1.55 6.15
CA ILE A 44 1.77 2.62 7.04
C ILE A 44 0.67 2.91 8.04
N GLN A 45 1.04 3.35 9.24
CA GLN A 45 0.09 3.63 10.31
C GLN A 45 -0.25 5.11 10.35
N VAL A 46 -1.52 5.45 10.51
CA VAL A 46 -2.00 6.83 10.67
C VAL A 46 -2.91 6.94 11.88
N PHE A 47 -3.00 8.14 12.43
CA PHE A 47 -3.90 8.45 13.51
C PHE A 47 -5.10 9.25 13.00
N LEU A 48 -6.29 8.87 13.43
CA LEU A 48 -7.51 9.62 13.19
C LEU A 48 -7.97 10.22 14.51
N LYS A 49 -8.03 11.55 14.58
CA LYS A 49 -8.67 12.24 15.71
C LYS A 49 -10.11 12.56 15.34
N ASN A 50 -11.07 11.97 16.05
CA ASN A 50 -12.49 12.22 15.82
C ASN A 50 -12.95 13.55 16.44
N GLU A 51 -14.20 13.92 16.19
CA GLU A 51 -14.85 15.13 16.72
C GLU A 51 -14.94 15.16 18.25
N LYS A 52 -14.95 13.97 18.89
CA LYS A 52 -14.96 13.80 20.35
C LYS A 52 -13.56 13.94 20.96
N GLY A 53 -12.54 14.13 20.12
CA GLY A 53 -11.13 14.20 20.51
C GLY A 53 -10.46 12.86 20.77
N GLN A 54 -11.13 11.74 20.50
CA GLN A 54 -10.55 10.40 20.61
C GLN A 54 -9.61 10.14 19.44
N LEU A 55 -8.46 9.52 19.72
CA LEU A 55 -7.44 9.18 18.74
C LEU A 55 -7.51 7.67 18.45
N ASN A 56 -7.77 7.33 17.19
CA ASN A 56 -7.85 5.94 16.72
C ASN A 56 -6.73 5.66 15.72
N THR A 57 -6.16 4.46 15.80
CA THR A 57 -5.08 4.03 14.91
C THR A 57 -5.64 3.24 13.72
N TYR A 58 -5.14 3.55 12.52
CA TYR A 58 -5.50 2.89 11.26
C TYR A 58 -4.27 2.55 10.45
N ASP A 59 -4.19 1.30 9.97
CA ASP A 59 -3.22 0.88 8.98
C ASP A 59 -3.77 1.18 7.58
N ILE A 60 -3.04 1.96 6.77
CA ILE A 60 -3.40 2.29 5.39
C ILE A 60 -2.41 1.66 4.44
N GLN A 61 -2.91 1.16 3.32
CA GLN A 61 -2.08 0.69 2.23
C GLN A 61 -1.61 1.90 1.39
N PRO A 62 -0.41 1.85 0.81
CA PRO A 62 -0.01 2.84 -0.19
C PRO A 62 -0.95 2.77 -1.40
N GLY A 63 -1.38 3.92 -1.91
CA GLY A 63 -2.44 4.01 -2.90
C GLY A 63 -3.87 3.93 -2.35
N GLU A 64 -4.07 3.79 -1.02
CA GLU A 64 -5.41 3.83 -0.42
C GLU A 64 -6.10 5.17 -0.73
N THR A 65 -7.37 5.07 -1.16
CA THR A 65 -8.16 6.24 -1.54
C THR A 65 -8.86 6.84 -0.33
N VAL A 66 -9.11 8.15 -0.39
CA VAL A 66 -9.88 8.86 0.63
C VAL A 66 -11.27 8.25 0.81
N SER A 67 -11.91 7.81 -0.28
CA SER A 67 -13.23 7.17 -0.25
C SER A 67 -13.22 5.84 0.52
N ASN A 68 -12.24 4.97 0.25
CA ASN A 68 -12.09 3.71 0.97
C ASN A 68 -11.81 3.94 2.46
N PHE A 69 -10.95 4.91 2.77
CA PHE A 69 -10.65 5.27 4.15
C PHE A 69 -11.90 5.77 4.89
N LYS A 70 -12.73 6.63 4.26
CA LYS A 70 -14.01 7.07 4.82
C LYS A 70 -14.98 5.91 5.10
N ASN A 71 -15.04 4.91 4.23
CA ASN A 71 -15.87 3.72 4.45
C ASN A 71 -15.38 2.88 5.64
N ARG A 72 -14.05 2.78 5.83
CA ARG A 72 -13.48 2.11 7.02
C ARG A 72 -13.76 2.89 8.29
N VAL A 73 -13.69 4.22 8.22
CA VAL A 73 -14.06 5.10 9.35
C VAL A 73 -15.56 4.99 9.63
N GLU A 74 -16.42 4.93 8.62
CA GLU A 74 -17.88 4.72 8.78
C GLU A 74 -18.17 3.41 9.50
N SER A 75 -17.50 2.33 9.10
CA SER A 75 -17.66 1.02 9.72
C SER A 75 -17.26 0.99 11.20
N ARG A 76 -16.29 1.84 11.62
CA ARG A 76 -15.79 1.87 13.01
C ARG A 76 -16.49 2.92 13.88
N GLU A 77 -16.68 4.13 13.38
CA GLU A 77 -17.27 5.26 14.13
C GLU A 77 -18.80 5.34 13.97
N GLY A 78 -19.38 4.68 12.96
CA GLY A 78 -20.82 4.71 12.67
C GLY A 78 -21.30 5.98 11.96
N VAL A 79 -20.39 6.87 11.55
CA VAL A 79 -20.72 8.13 10.88
C VAL A 79 -20.72 7.91 9.37
N PRO A 80 -21.79 8.24 8.63
CA PRO A 80 -21.84 8.01 7.20
C PRO A 80 -20.76 8.81 6.45
N ALA A 81 -20.09 8.21 5.46
CA ALA A 81 -18.97 8.78 4.71
C ALA A 81 -19.29 10.16 4.09
N SER A 82 -20.57 10.40 3.75
CA SER A 82 -21.05 11.68 3.23
C SER A 82 -21.06 12.82 4.26
N GLN A 83 -21.17 12.50 5.55
CA GLN A 83 -21.11 13.44 6.66
C GLN A 83 -19.68 13.61 7.20
N GLN A 84 -18.75 12.73 6.84
CA GLN A 84 -17.36 12.82 7.28
C GLN A 84 -16.60 13.90 6.49
N ARG A 85 -15.99 14.84 7.22
CA ARG A 85 -15.00 15.78 6.71
C ARG A 85 -13.63 15.42 7.30
N LEU A 86 -12.76 14.90 6.45
CA LEU A 86 -11.39 14.55 6.82
C LEU A 86 -10.44 15.68 6.43
N ILE A 87 -9.55 16.07 7.33
CA ILE A 87 -8.65 17.21 7.18
C ILE A 87 -7.23 16.79 7.57
N HIS A 88 -6.26 17.07 6.69
CA HIS A 88 -4.83 16.88 6.94
C HIS A 88 -4.07 18.12 6.45
N GLU A 89 -3.13 18.62 7.23
CA GLU A 89 -2.35 19.85 6.92
C GLU A 89 -3.21 21.02 6.41
N SER A 90 -4.35 21.27 7.08
CA SER A 90 -5.32 22.31 6.72
C SER A 90 -5.99 22.13 5.35
N ARG A 91 -5.85 20.97 4.70
CA ARG A 91 -6.54 20.60 3.46
C ARG A 91 -7.64 19.59 3.73
N GLU A 92 -8.85 19.89 3.24
CA GLU A 92 -9.95 18.93 3.26
C GLU A 92 -9.70 17.84 2.22
N MET A 93 -9.74 16.58 2.65
CA MET A 93 -9.61 15.41 1.79
C MET A 93 -11.00 15.03 1.26
N GLN A 94 -11.26 15.36 -0.01
CA GLN A 94 -12.55 15.11 -0.64
C GLN A 94 -12.55 13.86 -1.53
N GLY A 95 -11.40 13.50 -2.11
CA GLY A 95 -11.21 12.35 -2.99
C GLY A 95 -9.74 12.16 -3.38
N GLY A 96 -9.42 11.22 -4.26
CA GLY A 96 -8.03 10.89 -4.62
C GLY A 96 -7.37 9.94 -3.61
N LYS A 97 -6.05 9.85 -3.63
CA LYS A 97 -5.29 9.00 -2.70
C LYS A 97 -4.89 9.78 -1.46
N LEU A 98 -4.69 9.09 -0.34
CA LEU A 98 -4.18 9.72 0.88
C LEU A 98 -2.78 10.31 0.68
N GLU A 99 -1.95 9.68 -0.16
CA GLU A 99 -0.60 10.16 -0.49
C GLU A 99 -0.60 11.55 -1.15
N ASP A 100 -1.63 11.89 -1.94
CA ASP A 100 -1.76 13.19 -2.61
C ASP A 100 -1.93 14.35 -1.61
N TYR A 101 -2.42 14.05 -0.40
CA TYR A 101 -2.56 15.01 0.71
C TYR A 101 -1.38 14.99 1.68
N ASN A 102 -0.25 14.39 1.25
CA ASN A 102 0.96 14.26 2.06
C ASN A 102 0.73 13.49 3.37
N VAL A 103 -0.26 12.59 3.40
CA VAL A 103 -0.45 11.67 4.52
C VAL A 103 0.68 10.64 4.50
N ARG A 104 1.44 10.58 5.60
CA ARG A 104 2.62 9.70 5.77
C ARG A 104 2.46 8.84 7.01
N ASN A 105 3.49 8.03 7.28
CA ASN A 105 3.54 7.25 8.51
C ASN A 105 3.45 8.17 9.73
N HIS A 106 2.60 7.78 10.67
CA HIS A 106 2.27 8.49 11.91
C HIS A 106 1.65 9.89 11.70
N SER A 107 1.12 10.19 10.51
CA SER A 107 0.32 11.40 10.28
C SER A 107 -0.98 11.37 11.07
N THR A 108 -1.42 12.54 11.53
CA THR A 108 -2.71 12.71 12.22
C THR A 108 -3.72 13.37 11.29
N ILE A 109 -4.77 12.63 10.95
CA ILE A 109 -5.93 13.10 10.20
C ILE A 109 -6.99 13.54 11.21
N TYR A 110 -7.55 14.73 11.02
CA TYR A 110 -8.66 15.23 11.82
C TYR A 110 -9.99 14.95 11.12
N MET A 111 -10.94 14.38 11.84
CA MET A 111 -12.30 14.16 11.36
C MET A 111 -13.27 15.12 12.06
N THR A 112 -14.08 15.81 11.25
CA THR A 112 -15.21 16.63 11.69
C THR A 112 -16.49 16.20 10.97
N LEU A 113 -17.65 16.56 11.52
CA LEU A 113 -18.93 16.31 10.86
C LEU A 113 -19.34 17.48 9.97
N ARG A 114 -19.94 17.15 8.83
CA ARG A 114 -20.74 18.09 8.05
C ARG A 114 -22.12 18.18 8.69
N LEU A 115 -22.47 19.37 9.18
CA LEU A 115 -23.83 19.67 9.62
C LEU A 115 -24.75 19.66 8.40
N ARG A 116 -25.76 18.78 8.37
CA ARG A 116 -26.89 18.98 7.47
C ARG A 116 -27.74 20.10 8.05
N GLY A 117 -27.80 21.24 7.37
CA GLY A 117 -28.94 22.16 7.51
C GLY A 117 -30.15 21.45 6.93
N GLY A 118 -31.21 21.32 7.74
CA GLY A 118 -32.50 20.76 7.35
C GLY A 118 -33.27 21.66 6.40
#